data_AF-A0A2V9G2A3-F1
#
_entry.id   AF-A0A2V9G2A3-F1
#
_cell.length_a   1.000
_cell.length_b   1.000
_cell.length_c   1.000
_cell.angle_alpha   90.00
_cell.angle_beta   90.00
_cell.angle_gamma   90.00
#
_symmetry.space_group_name_H-M   'P 1'
#
loop_
_entity.id
_entity.type
_entity.pdbx_description
1 polymer ?
#
loop_
_entity_poly.entity_id
_entity_poly.type
_entity_poly.pdbx_seq_one_letter_code
_entity_poly.pdbx_strand_id
1 'polypeptide(L)'
;MKPLGTVLLLLLAVPCFAADLTGNWVVRDPLPDGTFRTTYLDLHQEGSRITGSIRVTQFYFKIIESTDGPDGFTLTASMTDGTNERRVKYEGQLMDDELHLATRRRPDAELIHMVAHRAPLGEGAYPARLPLPAIHKVADNGLAKTPPMGWNSWNKFAGRVDDAAVRGMADAMASNGMKEAGYQYINIDDTWEAGRDAQGHITTNKKFPDMKALADYVHGKGLKIGIYSSPGPNTCAGYEGSYGHEEQDAETYAAWGIDYLKYDWCGARNLYTDQEMRALYQIMGDALVKAGRPILYSLCQYGRAEVWKWGAEVGGNAWRTTGDIRDTWDSMTNIGFSQDQLAPWATPGHWNDPDMLEV
;
A
#
# COMPACT_ATOMS: atom_id res chain seq x y z
N MET A 1 15.90 11.26 85.13
CA MET A 1 16.61 10.70 83.95
C MET A 1 15.96 9.37 83.55
N LYS A 2 15.12 9.39 82.52
CA LYS A 2 14.62 8.22 81.78
C LYS A 2 14.63 8.63 80.29
N PRO A 3 15.05 7.77 79.35
CA PRO A 3 15.47 8.22 78.02
C PRO A 3 14.27 8.43 77.09
N LEU A 4 14.35 9.47 76.25
CA LEU A 4 13.49 9.63 75.08
C LEU A 4 13.85 8.55 74.06
N GLY A 5 12.88 7.72 73.68
CA GLY A 5 12.99 6.79 72.56
C GLY A 5 12.75 7.52 71.25
N THR A 6 13.80 7.65 70.44
CA THR A 6 13.71 8.13 69.06
C THR A 6 12.99 7.07 68.21
N VAL A 7 11.79 7.39 67.74
CA VAL A 7 11.10 6.58 66.73
C VAL A 7 11.70 6.92 65.37
N LEU A 8 12.49 6.01 64.82
CA LEU A 8 13.03 6.11 63.47
C LEU A 8 11.91 5.71 62.48
N LEU A 9 11.30 6.71 61.83
CA LEU A 9 10.37 6.48 60.72
C LEU A 9 11.20 6.03 59.50
N LEU A 10 11.27 4.72 59.24
CA LEU A 10 11.74 4.23 57.94
C LEU A 10 10.67 4.57 56.89
N LEU A 11 10.94 5.60 56.09
CA LEU A 11 10.28 5.80 54.80
C LEU A 11 10.68 4.63 53.89
N LEU A 12 9.84 3.61 53.83
CA LEU A 12 9.90 2.61 52.77
C LEU A 12 9.59 3.33 51.45
N ALA A 13 10.64 3.58 50.66
CA ALA A 13 10.47 3.92 49.27
C ALA A 13 9.76 2.75 48.59
N VAL A 14 8.46 2.91 48.34
CA VAL A 14 7.75 2.05 47.41
C VAL A 14 8.46 2.24 46.07
N PRO A 15 9.06 1.20 45.46
CA PRO A 15 9.55 1.33 44.11
C PRO A 15 8.33 1.73 43.26
N CYS A 16 8.33 2.96 42.78
CA CYS A 16 7.48 3.34 41.66
C CYS A 16 7.97 2.46 40.52
N PHE A 17 7.29 1.35 40.28
CA PHE A 17 7.55 0.54 39.10
C PHE A 17 7.34 1.49 37.92
N ALA A 18 8.42 1.78 37.19
CA ALA A 18 8.30 2.46 35.92
C ALA A 18 7.26 1.69 35.10
N ALA A 19 6.29 2.41 34.54
CA ALA A 19 5.18 1.80 33.85
C ALA A 19 5.71 1.03 32.62
N ASP A 20 5.35 -0.26 32.52
CA ASP A 20 5.90 -1.17 31.51
C ASP A 20 5.29 -0.89 30.13
N LEU A 21 6.14 -0.40 29.23
CA LEU A 21 5.81 -0.13 27.83
C LEU A 21 5.68 -1.42 27.01
N THR A 22 6.14 -2.56 27.54
CA THR A 22 6.11 -3.84 26.83
C THR A 22 4.70 -4.21 26.39
N GLY A 23 4.58 -4.65 25.15
CA GLY A 23 3.35 -5.08 24.53
C GLY A 23 3.11 -4.43 23.18
N ASN A 24 1.98 -4.81 22.58
CA ASN A 24 1.54 -4.29 21.30
C ASN A 24 0.58 -3.13 21.50
N TRP A 25 0.81 -2.04 20.79
CA TRP A 25 0.03 -0.81 20.87
C TRP A 25 -0.44 -0.40 19.49
N VAL A 26 -1.61 0.24 19.42
CA VAL A 26 -2.21 0.62 18.16
C VAL A 26 -2.83 2.01 18.22
N VAL A 27 -2.51 2.82 17.23
CA VAL A 27 -3.22 4.06 16.89
C VAL A 27 -4.10 3.74 15.69
N ARG A 28 -5.40 4.07 15.77
CA ARG A 28 -6.34 3.95 14.66
C ARG A 28 -6.92 5.31 14.31
N ASP A 29 -6.36 5.94 13.29
CA ASP A 29 -6.83 7.23 12.78
C ASP A 29 -7.95 6.99 11.77
N PRO A 30 -9.20 7.39 12.06
CA PRO A 30 -10.30 7.18 11.13
C PRO A 30 -10.09 8.00 9.85
N LEU A 31 -10.38 7.38 8.71
CA LEU A 31 -10.35 8.01 7.39
C LEU A 31 -11.77 8.34 6.92
N PRO A 32 -11.96 9.38 6.07
CA PRO A 32 -13.28 9.76 5.56
C PRO A 32 -14.04 8.66 4.81
N ASP A 33 -13.31 7.69 4.26
CA ASP A 33 -13.84 6.50 3.57
C ASP A 33 -14.35 5.40 4.51
N GLY A 34 -14.28 5.60 5.83
CA GLY A 34 -14.72 4.64 6.83
C GLY A 34 -13.70 3.55 7.18
N THR A 35 -12.50 3.59 6.60
CA THR A 35 -11.37 2.76 7.01
C THR A 35 -10.54 3.49 8.09
N PHE A 36 -9.41 2.88 8.50
CA PHE A 36 -8.49 3.46 9.45
C PHE A 36 -7.07 3.45 8.91
N ARG A 37 -6.36 4.56 9.07
CA ARG A 37 -4.90 4.52 9.04
C ARG A 37 -4.42 4.00 10.38
N THR A 38 -3.68 2.90 10.35
CA THR A 38 -3.25 2.23 11.56
C THR A 38 -1.73 2.32 11.74
N THR A 39 -1.31 2.68 12.95
CA THR A 39 0.10 2.61 13.39
C THR A 39 0.19 1.60 14.53
N TYR A 40 1.01 0.57 14.36
CA TYR A 40 1.30 -0.40 15.41
C TYR A 40 2.68 -0.15 16.01
N LEU A 41 2.80 -0.28 17.33
CA LEU A 41 4.06 -0.27 18.05
C LEU A 41 4.14 -1.56 18.85
N ASP A 42 4.98 -2.48 18.41
CA ASP A 42 5.33 -3.69 19.17
C ASP A 42 6.58 -3.35 19.99
N LEU A 43 6.41 -3.14 21.28
CA LEU A 43 7.43 -2.61 22.18
C LEU A 43 7.87 -3.67 23.19
N HIS A 44 9.16 -3.69 23.49
CA HIS A 44 9.76 -4.53 24.51
C HIS A 44 10.71 -3.69 25.37
N GLN A 45 10.43 -3.60 26.67
CA GLN A 45 11.20 -2.78 27.61
C GLN A 45 12.08 -3.65 28.52
N GLU A 46 13.39 -3.39 28.50
CA GLU A 46 14.36 -3.98 29.41
C GLU A 46 15.11 -2.85 30.14
N GLY A 47 14.66 -2.52 31.35
CA GLY A 47 15.16 -1.34 32.07
C GLY A 47 14.87 -0.06 31.28
N SER A 48 15.91 0.75 31.02
CA SER A 48 15.79 1.99 30.24
C SER A 48 15.84 1.80 28.73
N ARG A 49 15.97 0.56 28.25
CA ARG A 49 16.09 0.25 26.82
C ARG A 49 14.76 -0.25 26.30
N ILE A 50 14.26 0.40 25.25
CA ILE A 50 13.06 -0.02 24.51
C ILE A 50 13.49 -0.54 23.14
N THR A 51 13.08 -1.76 22.80
CA THR A 51 13.29 -2.38 21.49
C THR A 51 11.95 -2.74 20.86
N GLY A 52 11.98 -3.21 19.62
CA GLY A 52 10.79 -3.68 18.91
C GLY A 52 10.64 -3.05 17.53
N SER A 53 9.39 -2.89 17.09
CA SER A 53 9.07 -2.42 15.74
C SER A 53 7.91 -1.43 15.72
N ILE A 54 7.91 -0.59 14.68
CA ILE A 54 6.82 0.35 14.41
C ILE A 54 6.35 0.11 12.98
N ARG A 55 5.06 -0.19 12.81
CA ARG A 55 4.43 -0.32 11.49
C ARG A 55 3.52 0.86 11.25
N VAL A 56 3.72 1.57 10.14
CA VAL A 56 2.84 2.65 9.69
C VAL A 56 2.49 2.36 8.24
N THR A 57 1.20 2.12 7.95
CA THR A 57 0.73 1.77 6.60
C THR A 57 1.52 0.61 5.98
N GLN A 58 2.24 0.85 4.88
CA GLN A 58 3.11 -0.13 4.19
C GLN A 58 4.56 -0.15 4.71
N PHE A 59 4.91 0.68 5.70
CA PHE A 59 6.27 0.85 6.19
C PHE A 59 6.49 0.13 7.51
N TYR A 60 7.59 -0.60 7.61
CA TYR A 60 7.93 -1.45 8.75
C TYR A 60 9.31 -1.05 9.27
N PHE A 61 9.32 -0.31 10.37
CA PHE A 61 10.51 0.24 10.98
C PHE A 61 10.96 -0.63 12.16
N LYS A 62 12.27 -0.82 12.29
CA LYS A 62 12.89 -1.39 13.48
C LYS A 62 13.38 -0.28 14.40
N ILE A 63 13.09 -0.37 15.69
CA ILE A 63 13.62 0.58 16.68
C ILE A 63 15.14 0.38 16.76
N ILE A 64 15.89 1.45 16.49
CA ILE A 64 17.36 1.46 16.47
C ILE A 64 17.95 2.24 17.65
N GLU A 65 17.22 3.23 18.18
CA GLU A 65 17.62 4.02 19.34
C GLU A 65 16.38 4.29 20.19
N SER A 66 16.56 4.30 21.51
CA SER A 66 15.51 4.68 22.45
C SER A 66 16.08 5.35 23.69
N THR A 67 15.26 6.20 24.30
CA THR A 67 15.50 6.77 25.62
C THR A 67 14.31 6.50 26.50
N ASP A 68 14.52 6.34 27.79
CA ASP A 68 13.47 6.22 28.79
C ASP A 68 13.81 7.11 29.99
N GLY A 69 12.81 7.77 30.56
CA GLY A 69 12.99 8.80 31.58
C GLY A 69 11.69 9.18 32.28
N PRO A 70 11.78 9.95 33.39
CA PRO A 70 10.61 10.30 34.21
C PRO A 70 9.56 11.15 33.46
N ASP A 71 9.99 11.91 32.45
CA ASP A 71 9.13 12.79 31.65
C ASP A 71 8.63 12.12 30.34
N GLY A 72 8.98 10.85 30.11
CA GLY A 72 8.62 10.09 28.91
C GLY A 72 9.80 9.41 28.22
N PHE A 73 9.54 8.88 27.02
CA PHE A 73 10.48 8.13 26.21
C PHE A 73 10.61 8.71 24.79
N THR A 74 11.68 8.34 24.10
CA THR A 74 11.81 8.58 22.66
C THR A 74 12.16 7.30 21.93
N LEU A 75 11.63 7.14 20.72
CA LEU A 75 11.95 6.03 19.83
C LEU A 75 12.44 6.59 18.49
N THR A 76 13.63 6.20 18.06
CA THR A 76 14.07 6.36 16.67
C THR A 76 14.02 4.99 16.01
N ALA A 77 13.27 4.88 14.93
CA ALA A 77 13.15 3.66 14.16
C ALA A 77 13.55 3.87 12.70
N SER A 78 14.12 2.85 12.08
CA SER A 78 14.65 2.90 10.71
C SER A 78 14.18 1.71 9.88
N MET A 79 14.06 1.94 8.58
CA MET A 79 13.87 0.90 7.57
C MET A 79 14.61 1.25 6.29
N THR A 80 14.86 0.23 5.46
CA THR A 80 15.36 0.42 4.10
C THR A 80 14.19 0.41 3.13
N ASP A 81 14.10 1.44 2.30
CA ASP A 81 13.16 1.55 1.18
C ASP A 81 13.93 1.67 -0.13
N GLY A 82 14.06 0.53 -0.83
CA GLY A 82 14.93 0.43 -2.01
C GLY A 82 16.39 0.68 -1.61
N THR A 83 16.98 1.76 -2.13
CA THR A 83 18.35 2.19 -1.79
C THR A 83 18.41 3.25 -0.70
N ASN A 84 17.25 3.74 -0.23
CA ASN A 84 17.17 4.84 0.73
C ASN A 84 16.91 4.32 2.15
N GLU A 85 17.54 4.94 3.15
CA GLU A 85 17.15 4.75 4.55
C GLU A 85 16.00 5.72 4.89
N ARG A 86 14.94 5.21 5.51
CA ARG A 86 13.87 6.02 6.10
C ARG A 86 13.94 5.93 7.61
N ARG A 87 13.88 7.07 8.29
CA ARG A 87 13.83 7.15 9.75
C ARG A 87 12.57 7.86 10.21
N VAL A 88 12.03 7.40 11.33
CA VAL A 88 10.94 8.04 12.06
C VAL A 88 11.35 8.22 13.51
N LYS A 89 10.89 9.32 14.12
CA LYS A 89 11.09 9.59 15.54
C LYS A 89 9.73 9.78 16.21
N TYR A 90 9.56 9.14 17.36
CA TYR A 90 8.42 9.32 18.25
C TYR A 90 8.91 9.83 19.60
N GLU A 91 8.19 10.79 20.15
CA GLU A 91 8.26 11.21 21.55
C GLU A 91 6.99 10.67 22.23
N GLY A 92 7.12 10.05 23.39
CA GLY A 92 6.01 9.30 23.99
C GLY A 92 5.94 9.43 25.50
N GLN A 93 4.73 9.35 26.03
CA GLN A 93 4.47 9.25 27.46
C GLN A 93 3.38 8.20 27.69
N LEU A 94 3.63 7.29 28.64
CA LEU A 94 2.60 6.39 29.13
C LEU A 94 1.81 7.13 30.22
N MET A 95 0.52 7.35 29.97
CA MET A 95 -0.41 7.94 30.92
C MET A 95 -1.56 6.95 31.10
N ASP A 96 -1.75 6.49 32.34
CA ASP A 96 -2.67 5.39 32.66
C ASP A 96 -2.36 4.11 31.84
N ASP A 97 -3.20 3.76 30.86
CA ASP A 97 -3.02 2.62 29.95
C ASP A 97 -3.05 3.07 28.47
N GLU A 98 -2.59 4.30 28.22
CA GLU A 98 -2.51 4.91 26.90
C GLU A 98 -1.10 5.44 26.62
N LEU A 99 -0.60 5.19 25.41
CA LEU A 99 0.61 5.85 24.94
C LEU A 99 0.24 7.13 24.20
N HIS A 100 0.52 8.26 24.81
CA HIS A 100 0.45 9.56 24.16
C HIS A 100 1.74 9.75 23.38
N LEU A 101 1.65 9.69 22.06
CA LEU A 101 2.78 9.78 21.15
C LEU A 101 2.72 11.08 20.37
N ALA A 102 3.88 11.57 19.98
CA ALA A 102 4.02 12.68 19.07
C ALA A 102 5.13 12.41 18.05
N THR A 103 4.86 12.72 16.78
CA THR A 103 5.83 12.53 15.69
C THR A 103 5.80 13.70 14.70
N ARG A 104 6.87 13.85 13.92
CA ARG A 104 6.94 14.83 12.84
C ARG A 104 7.21 14.13 11.52
N ARG A 105 6.50 14.53 10.46
CA ARG A 105 6.75 14.01 9.10
C ARG A 105 8.07 14.50 8.51
N ARG A 106 8.51 15.70 8.92
CA ARG A 106 9.76 16.37 8.53
C ARG A 106 10.25 17.22 9.70
N PRO A 107 11.54 17.58 9.78
CA PRO A 107 12.08 18.35 10.91
C PRO A 107 11.33 19.67 11.20
N ASP A 108 10.80 20.30 10.16
CA ASP A 108 10.08 21.58 10.17
C ASP A 108 8.54 21.45 10.23
N ALA A 109 8.01 20.22 10.20
CA ALA A 109 6.56 19.99 10.26
C ALA A 109 6.02 20.11 11.69
N GLU A 110 4.73 20.43 11.80
CA GLU A 110 4.01 20.38 13.07
C GLU A 110 4.05 18.97 13.68
N LEU A 111 4.02 18.93 15.02
CA LEU A 111 3.88 17.68 15.77
C LEU A 111 2.48 17.12 15.57
N ILE A 112 2.44 15.86 15.15
CA ILE A 112 1.22 15.07 15.08
C ILE A 112 1.14 14.31 16.40
N HIS A 113 0.14 14.65 17.20
CA HIS A 113 -0.18 13.94 18.44
C HIS A 113 -1.15 12.80 18.15
N MET A 114 -0.91 11.66 18.79
CA MET A 114 -1.73 10.47 18.67
C MET A 114 -1.78 9.72 20.00
N VAL A 115 -2.83 8.95 20.19
CA VAL A 115 -3.00 8.11 21.37
C VAL A 115 -3.06 6.66 20.90
N ALA A 116 -2.14 5.84 21.41
CA ALA A 116 -2.13 4.41 21.15
C ALA A 116 -2.72 3.66 22.34
N HIS A 117 -3.55 2.67 22.04
CA HIS A 117 -4.16 1.78 23.02
C HIS A 117 -3.57 0.38 22.90
N ARG A 118 -3.71 -0.44 23.96
CA ARG A 118 -3.31 -1.85 23.91
C ARG A 118 -3.99 -2.59 22.77
N ALA A 119 -3.22 -3.37 22.04
CA ALA A 119 -3.69 -4.29 21.01
C ALA A 119 -3.37 -5.74 21.41
N PRO A 120 -4.19 -6.72 20.98
CA PRO A 120 -3.82 -8.13 21.03
C PRO A 120 -2.40 -8.38 20.51
N LEU A 121 -1.69 -9.30 21.16
CA LEU A 121 -0.37 -9.72 20.72
C LEU A 121 -0.43 -10.23 19.27
N GLY A 122 0.47 -9.76 18.42
CA GLY A 122 0.53 -10.13 17.01
C GLY A 122 -0.42 -9.37 16.08
N GLU A 123 -1.34 -8.54 16.60
CA GLU A 123 -2.10 -7.63 15.74
C GLU A 123 -1.16 -6.65 15.04
N GLY A 124 -1.30 -6.47 13.73
CA GLY A 124 -0.40 -5.60 12.98
C GLY A 124 1.01 -6.16 12.76
N ALA A 125 1.28 -7.38 13.25
CA ALA A 125 2.54 -8.06 12.99
C ALA A 125 2.80 -8.21 11.49
N TYR A 126 4.08 -8.36 11.17
CA TYR A 126 4.50 -8.62 9.82
C TYR A 126 3.92 -9.95 9.33
N PRO A 127 3.15 -9.97 8.23
CA PRO A 127 2.60 -11.23 7.74
C PRO A 127 3.75 -12.17 7.36
N ALA A 128 3.52 -13.45 7.59
CA ALA A 128 4.50 -14.47 7.28
C ALA A 128 4.79 -14.48 5.78
N ARG A 129 6.08 -14.57 5.43
CA ARG A 129 6.52 -14.69 4.05
C ARG A 129 6.04 -16.04 3.48
N LEU A 130 5.15 -15.98 2.49
CA LEU A 130 4.68 -17.10 1.71
C LEU A 130 5.76 -17.63 0.75
N PRO A 131 5.84 -18.95 0.55
CA PRO A 131 6.77 -19.55 -0.39
C PRO A 131 6.42 -19.18 -1.83
N LEU A 132 7.44 -18.99 -2.67
CA LEU A 132 7.26 -18.66 -4.08
C LEU A 132 7.11 -19.92 -4.93
N PRO A 133 6.22 -19.93 -5.93
CA PRO A 133 6.10 -21.03 -6.87
C PRO A 133 7.32 -21.10 -7.81
N ALA A 134 7.47 -22.24 -8.48
CA ALA A 134 8.39 -22.34 -9.61
C ALA A 134 7.94 -21.41 -10.73
N ILE A 135 8.90 -20.76 -11.40
CA ILE A 135 8.61 -19.85 -12.49
C ILE A 135 8.20 -20.64 -13.75
N HIS A 136 7.10 -20.24 -14.37
CA HIS A 136 6.61 -20.74 -15.66
C HIS A 136 6.10 -19.58 -16.54
N LYS A 137 5.65 -19.91 -17.75
CA LYS A 137 5.01 -18.96 -18.66
C LYS A 137 3.50 -19.01 -18.48
N VAL A 138 2.90 -17.89 -18.12
CA VAL A 138 1.44 -17.71 -18.06
C VAL A 138 0.91 -17.60 -19.50
N ALA A 139 -0.30 -18.08 -19.76
CA ALA A 139 -0.93 -17.98 -21.07
C ALA A 139 -1.18 -16.51 -21.46
N ASP A 140 -0.91 -16.16 -22.72
CA ASP A 140 -1.28 -14.85 -23.28
C ASP A 140 -2.81 -14.71 -23.30
N ASN A 141 -3.32 -13.60 -22.75
CA ASN A 141 -4.75 -13.32 -22.65
C ASN A 141 -5.35 -12.72 -23.94
N GLY A 142 -4.54 -12.45 -24.96
CA GLY A 142 -4.95 -11.95 -26.25
C GLY A 142 -5.39 -10.48 -26.28
N LEU A 143 -5.27 -9.75 -25.16
CA LEU A 143 -5.68 -8.36 -25.02
C LEU A 143 -4.61 -7.38 -25.55
N ALA A 144 -4.87 -6.08 -25.43
CA ALA A 144 -3.94 -4.98 -25.71
C ALA A 144 -3.19 -5.07 -27.05
N LYS A 145 -3.84 -5.49 -28.14
CA LYS A 145 -3.21 -5.55 -29.47
C LYS A 145 -2.69 -4.19 -29.96
N THR A 146 -3.22 -3.10 -29.41
CA THR A 146 -2.65 -1.75 -29.44
C THR A 146 -2.46 -1.27 -28.00
N PRO A 147 -1.64 -0.22 -27.74
CA PRO A 147 -1.49 0.32 -26.40
C PRO A 147 -2.86 0.69 -25.79
N PRO A 148 -3.10 0.35 -24.51
CA PRO A 148 -4.35 0.72 -23.85
C PRO A 148 -4.44 2.25 -23.71
N MET A 149 -5.62 2.81 -23.98
CA MET A 149 -5.90 4.24 -23.86
C MET A 149 -7.04 4.45 -22.87
N GLY A 150 -6.90 5.40 -21.95
CA GLY A 150 -7.89 5.65 -20.93
C GLY A 150 -7.50 6.76 -19.98
N TRP A 151 -8.15 6.75 -18.81
CA TRP A 151 -7.95 7.69 -17.71
C TRP A 151 -7.68 6.90 -16.42
N ASN A 152 -6.84 7.44 -15.54
CA ASN A 152 -6.58 6.92 -14.21
C ASN A 152 -6.83 8.03 -13.17
N SER A 153 -7.39 7.67 -12.01
CA SER A 153 -7.79 8.63 -10.98
C SER A 153 -6.67 9.31 -10.21
N TRP A 154 -5.47 8.73 -10.16
CA TRP A 154 -4.45 9.07 -9.15
C TRP A 154 -3.95 10.51 -9.22
N ASN A 155 -3.39 10.96 -10.36
CA ASN A 155 -2.73 12.27 -10.46
C ASN A 155 -3.65 13.43 -10.08
N LYS A 156 -4.96 13.32 -10.39
CA LYS A 156 -5.92 14.38 -10.08
C LYS A 156 -6.60 14.24 -8.73
N PHE A 157 -7.02 13.02 -8.37
CA PHE A 157 -7.89 12.81 -7.20
C PHE A 157 -7.12 12.27 -6.00
N ALA A 158 -6.07 11.47 -6.22
CA ALA A 158 -5.39 10.70 -5.18
C ALA A 158 -6.43 10.00 -4.28
N GLY A 159 -6.27 10.07 -2.95
CA GLY A 159 -7.22 9.50 -1.99
C GLY A 159 -8.64 10.07 -2.01
N ARG A 160 -8.91 11.15 -2.76
CA ARG A 160 -10.24 11.77 -2.88
C ARG A 160 -11.13 11.14 -3.96
N VAL A 161 -10.65 10.14 -4.70
CA VAL A 161 -11.48 9.44 -5.69
C VAL A 161 -12.61 8.69 -4.99
N ASP A 162 -13.82 8.76 -5.58
CA ASP A 162 -15.02 8.07 -5.15
C ASP A 162 -15.88 7.62 -6.34
N ASP A 163 -16.94 6.84 -6.09
CA ASP A 163 -17.87 6.34 -7.11
C ASP A 163 -18.44 7.49 -7.98
N ALA A 164 -18.82 8.62 -7.37
CA ALA A 164 -19.39 9.75 -8.08
C ALA A 164 -18.40 10.39 -9.07
N ALA A 165 -17.14 10.56 -8.66
CA ALA A 165 -16.07 11.04 -9.53
C ALA A 165 -15.83 10.08 -10.71
N VAL A 166 -15.83 8.77 -10.46
CA VAL A 166 -15.65 7.75 -11.51
C VAL A 166 -16.80 7.77 -12.51
N ARG A 167 -18.05 7.86 -12.06
CA ARG A 167 -19.22 8.02 -12.94
C ARG A 167 -19.14 9.31 -13.76
N GLY A 168 -18.78 10.42 -13.11
CA GLY A 168 -18.60 11.70 -13.79
C GLY A 168 -17.52 11.66 -14.87
N MET A 169 -16.42 10.95 -14.63
CA MET A 169 -15.38 10.77 -15.64
C MET A 169 -15.82 9.86 -16.77
N ALA A 170 -16.58 8.80 -16.49
CA ALA A 170 -17.17 7.96 -17.52
C ALA A 170 -18.14 8.75 -18.41
N ASP A 171 -18.99 9.60 -17.81
CA ASP A 171 -19.88 10.50 -18.56
C ASP A 171 -19.10 11.48 -19.44
N ALA A 172 -18.11 12.16 -18.87
CA ALA A 172 -17.30 13.14 -19.60
C ALA A 172 -16.57 12.49 -20.78
N MET A 173 -15.88 11.37 -20.55
CA MET A 173 -15.10 10.67 -21.59
C MET A 173 -15.99 10.10 -22.70
N ALA A 174 -17.23 9.71 -22.37
CA ALA A 174 -18.22 9.24 -23.33
C ALA A 174 -18.89 10.36 -24.15
N SER A 175 -18.81 11.63 -23.71
CA SER A 175 -19.50 12.75 -24.36
C SER A 175 -18.58 13.80 -25.00
N ASN A 176 -17.28 13.78 -24.70
CA ASN A 176 -16.36 14.86 -25.08
C ASN A 176 -15.44 14.52 -26.27
N GLY A 177 -15.65 13.40 -26.96
CA GLY A 177 -14.84 12.96 -28.10
C GLY A 177 -13.67 12.04 -27.74
N MET A 178 -13.32 11.89 -26.46
CA MET A 178 -12.21 11.03 -26.05
C MET A 178 -12.48 9.56 -26.35
N LYS A 179 -13.71 9.08 -26.10
CA LYS A 179 -14.10 7.72 -26.46
C LYS A 179 -13.94 7.45 -27.95
N GLU A 180 -14.40 8.36 -28.79
CA GLU A 180 -14.27 8.28 -30.26
C GLU A 180 -12.81 8.32 -30.71
N ALA A 181 -11.94 9.02 -29.97
CA ALA A 181 -10.50 9.04 -30.19
C ALA A 181 -9.78 7.76 -29.70
N GLY A 182 -10.48 6.83 -29.04
CA GLY A 182 -9.95 5.52 -28.62
C GLY A 182 -9.73 5.33 -27.13
N TYR A 183 -9.96 6.37 -26.30
CA TYR A 183 -9.87 6.24 -24.84
C TYR A 183 -11.04 5.41 -24.31
N GLN A 184 -10.75 4.24 -23.76
CA GLN A 184 -11.78 3.25 -23.41
C GLN A 184 -11.74 2.82 -21.94
N TYR A 185 -10.63 2.98 -21.23
CA TYR A 185 -10.50 2.54 -19.84
C TYR A 185 -10.73 3.69 -18.84
N ILE A 186 -11.57 3.48 -17.84
CA ILE A 186 -11.73 4.32 -16.64
C ILE A 186 -11.13 3.53 -15.47
N ASN A 187 -9.90 3.85 -15.08
CA ASN A 187 -9.15 3.11 -14.07
C ASN A 187 -9.25 3.79 -12.70
N ILE A 188 -9.74 3.04 -11.71
CA ILE A 188 -9.71 3.41 -10.31
C ILE A 188 -8.33 3.01 -9.77
N ASP A 189 -7.60 3.97 -9.21
CA ASP A 189 -6.32 3.72 -8.55
C ASP A 189 -6.51 3.42 -7.05
N ASP A 190 -5.42 3.43 -6.28
CA ASP A 190 -5.40 3.13 -4.83
C ASP A 190 -6.48 3.90 -4.04
N THR A 191 -6.81 3.40 -2.84
CA THR A 191 -7.81 3.93 -1.88
C THR A 191 -9.27 3.59 -2.17
N TRP A 192 -9.55 2.54 -2.94
CA TRP A 192 -10.92 1.99 -3.08
C TRP A 192 -11.18 0.84 -2.09
N GLU A 193 -10.09 0.20 -1.67
CA GLU A 193 -10.05 -0.98 -0.83
C GLU A 193 -10.51 -0.66 0.59
N ALA A 194 -11.08 -1.65 1.26
CA ALA A 194 -11.26 -1.65 2.71
C ALA A 194 -10.38 -2.74 3.33
N GLY A 195 -10.98 -3.85 3.73
CA GLY A 195 -10.30 -5.04 4.25
C GLY A 195 -10.89 -6.29 3.63
N ARG A 196 -10.89 -7.40 4.36
CA ARG A 196 -11.48 -8.67 3.92
C ARG A 196 -12.73 -9.01 4.73
N ASP A 197 -13.69 -9.67 4.09
CA ASP A 197 -14.82 -10.27 4.79
C ASP A 197 -14.40 -11.54 5.56
N ALA A 198 -15.34 -12.17 6.25
CA ALA A 198 -15.07 -13.39 7.02
C ALA A 198 -14.69 -14.61 6.17
N GLN A 199 -14.90 -14.55 4.85
CA GLN A 199 -14.53 -15.57 3.88
C GLN A 199 -13.17 -15.26 3.21
N GLY A 200 -12.60 -14.09 3.47
CA GLY A 200 -11.31 -13.65 2.92
C GLY A 200 -11.44 -12.85 1.61
N HIS A 201 -12.65 -12.55 1.13
CA HIS A 201 -12.81 -11.72 -0.07
C HIS A 201 -12.47 -10.27 0.24
N ILE A 202 -11.72 -9.63 -0.65
CA ILE A 202 -11.48 -8.19 -0.57
C ILE A 202 -12.80 -7.41 -0.68
N THR A 203 -12.92 -6.37 0.15
CA THR A 203 -14.11 -5.51 0.25
C THR A 203 -13.76 -4.08 -0.13
N THR A 204 -14.78 -3.31 -0.48
CA THR A 204 -14.66 -1.89 -0.82
C THR A 204 -14.94 -1.00 0.40
N ASN A 205 -14.38 0.21 0.39
CA ASN A 205 -14.68 1.21 1.40
C ASN A 205 -15.97 2.01 1.07
N LYS A 206 -16.37 2.93 1.95
CA LYS A 206 -17.64 3.67 1.82
C LYS A 206 -17.70 4.56 0.58
N LYS A 207 -16.57 4.88 -0.05
CA LYS A 207 -16.52 5.67 -1.29
C LYS A 207 -16.98 4.86 -2.51
N PHE A 208 -16.94 3.52 -2.42
CA PHE A 208 -17.27 2.59 -3.50
C PHE A 208 -18.24 1.51 -2.98
N PRO A 209 -19.49 1.88 -2.62
CA PRO A 209 -20.41 0.97 -1.93
C PRO A 209 -20.89 -0.22 -2.79
N ASP A 210 -20.81 -0.11 -4.12
CA ASP A 210 -21.18 -1.18 -5.05
C ASP A 210 -20.30 -1.13 -6.32
N MET A 211 -19.17 -1.85 -6.27
CA MET A 211 -18.22 -1.88 -7.39
C MET A 211 -18.83 -2.49 -8.65
N LYS A 212 -19.74 -3.46 -8.50
CA LYS A 212 -20.40 -4.09 -9.64
C LYS A 212 -21.34 -3.11 -10.33
N ALA A 213 -22.17 -2.38 -9.59
CA ALA A 213 -23.04 -1.36 -10.17
C ALA A 213 -22.25 -0.20 -10.80
N LEU A 214 -21.05 0.10 -10.29
CA LEU A 214 -20.15 1.07 -10.92
C LEU A 214 -19.59 0.53 -12.25
N ALA A 215 -19.12 -0.71 -12.28
CA ALA A 215 -18.67 -1.37 -13.51
C ALA A 215 -19.78 -1.44 -14.56
N ASP A 216 -20.97 -1.90 -14.18
CA ASP A 216 -22.14 -1.98 -15.06
C ASP A 216 -22.49 -0.60 -15.65
N TYR A 217 -22.35 0.48 -14.86
CA TYR A 217 -22.56 1.86 -15.34
C TYR A 217 -21.53 2.28 -16.39
N VAL A 218 -20.24 2.04 -16.12
CA VAL A 218 -19.14 2.35 -17.06
C VAL A 218 -19.32 1.55 -18.36
N HIS A 219 -19.66 0.26 -18.27
CA HIS A 219 -19.99 -0.58 -19.43
C HIS A 219 -21.19 -0.06 -20.20
N GLY A 220 -22.22 0.46 -19.52
CA GLY A 220 -23.37 1.10 -20.14
C GLY A 220 -23.03 2.34 -20.98
N LYS A 221 -21.89 2.98 -20.73
CA LYS A 221 -21.34 4.07 -21.56
C LYS A 221 -20.49 3.55 -22.73
N GLY A 222 -20.35 2.24 -22.88
CA GLY A 222 -19.47 1.60 -23.85
C GLY A 222 -17.98 1.81 -23.53
N LEU A 223 -17.66 1.99 -22.26
CA LEU A 223 -16.30 2.09 -21.71
C LEU A 223 -15.97 0.82 -20.91
N LYS A 224 -14.72 0.69 -20.49
CA LYS A 224 -14.18 -0.39 -19.66
C LYS A 224 -13.73 0.18 -18.32
N ILE A 225 -13.76 -0.62 -17.27
CA ILE A 225 -13.36 -0.18 -15.92
C ILE A 225 -12.12 -0.92 -15.44
N GLY A 226 -11.21 -0.21 -14.79
CA GLY A 226 -10.02 -0.79 -14.17
C GLY A 226 -9.99 -0.61 -12.67
N ILE A 227 -9.24 -1.48 -12.01
CA ILE A 227 -8.97 -1.47 -10.58
C ILE A 227 -7.47 -1.55 -10.30
N TYR A 228 -7.10 -1.37 -9.04
CA TYR A 228 -5.73 -1.35 -8.57
C TYR A 228 -5.52 -2.32 -7.40
N SER A 229 -4.35 -2.95 -7.32
CA SER A 229 -3.89 -3.65 -6.10
C SER A 229 -2.36 -3.82 -6.10
N SER A 230 -1.84 -4.62 -5.17
CA SER A 230 -0.41 -4.93 -5.03
C SER A 230 -0.21 -6.38 -4.55
N PRO A 231 0.89 -7.08 -4.94
CA PRO A 231 1.22 -8.43 -4.46
C PRO A 231 1.78 -8.44 -3.03
N GLY A 232 1.72 -7.30 -2.34
CA GLY A 232 2.08 -7.16 -0.95
C GLY A 232 0.86 -7.15 -0.03
N PRO A 233 1.06 -7.25 1.29
CA PRO A 233 -0.01 -7.15 2.26
C PRO A 233 -0.75 -5.81 2.21
N ASN A 234 -0.04 -4.78 1.76
CA ASN A 234 -0.60 -3.45 1.62
C ASN A 234 -0.29 -2.83 0.26
N THR A 235 -1.19 -1.96 -0.18
CA THR A 235 -0.98 -1.05 -1.31
C THR A 235 0.00 0.07 -0.96
N CYS A 236 0.34 0.92 -1.94
CA CYS A 236 1.20 2.08 -1.71
C CYS A 236 0.62 3.07 -0.69
N ALA A 237 -0.67 3.32 -0.71
CA ALA A 237 -1.36 4.19 0.24
C ALA A 237 -1.65 3.50 1.58
N GLY A 238 -1.38 2.19 1.68
CA GLY A 238 -1.50 1.42 2.91
C GLY A 238 -2.81 0.67 3.10
N TYR A 239 -3.60 0.49 2.04
CA TYR A 239 -4.82 -0.31 2.08
C TYR A 239 -4.53 -1.79 1.88
N GLU A 240 -5.55 -2.64 1.95
CA GLU A 240 -5.45 -4.09 1.74
C GLU A 240 -4.90 -4.42 0.34
N GLY A 241 -3.80 -5.19 0.28
CA GLY A 241 -3.28 -5.73 -0.99
C GLY A 241 -3.73 -7.17 -1.23
N SER A 242 -3.34 -7.76 -2.35
CA SER A 242 -3.80 -9.10 -2.78
C SER A 242 -2.98 -10.28 -2.23
N TYR A 243 -2.04 -10.02 -1.32
CA TYR A 243 -1.05 -11.01 -0.88
C TYR A 243 -1.67 -12.25 -0.22
N GLY A 244 -1.44 -13.42 -0.83
CA GLY A 244 -1.98 -14.70 -0.36
C GLY A 244 -3.46 -14.94 -0.68
N HIS A 245 -4.08 -14.01 -1.40
CA HIS A 245 -5.48 -14.00 -1.79
C HIS A 245 -5.66 -13.73 -3.29
N GLU A 246 -4.61 -13.87 -4.09
CA GLU A 246 -4.58 -13.44 -5.49
C GLU A 246 -5.67 -14.11 -6.33
N GLU A 247 -5.93 -15.41 -6.11
CA GLU A 247 -7.01 -16.15 -6.77
C GLU A 247 -8.39 -15.62 -6.40
N GLN A 248 -8.66 -15.42 -5.11
CA GLN A 248 -9.95 -14.93 -4.61
C GLN A 248 -10.22 -13.49 -5.03
N ASP A 249 -9.17 -12.66 -5.04
CA ASP A 249 -9.25 -11.27 -5.46
C ASP A 249 -9.49 -11.18 -6.97
N ALA A 250 -8.80 -11.99 -7.78
CA ALA A 250 -9.06 -12.07 -9.22
C ALA A 250 -10.51 -12.54 -9.53
N GLU A 251 -11.03 -13.53 -8.80
CA GLU A 251 -12.43 -13.96 -8.90
C GLU A 251 -13.40 -12.83 -8.51
N THR A 252 -13.09 -12.08 -7.44
CA THR A 252 -13.87 -10.93 -7.00
C THR A 252 -13.89 -9.82 -8.06
N TYR A 253 -12.73 -9.48 -8.63
CA TYR A 253 -12.62 -8.51 -9.72
C TYR A 253 -13.41 -8.96 -10.96
N ALA A 254 -13.35 -10.24 -11.31
CA ALA A 254 -14.12 -10.81 -12.40
C ALA A 254 -15.63 -10.74 -12.14
N ALA A 255 -16.08 -11.04 -10.92
CA ALA A 255 -17.48 -10.98 -10.50
C ALA A 255 -18.04 -9.55 -10.49
N TRP A 256 -17.22 -8.55 -10.14
CA TRP A 256 -17.59 -7.14 -10.25
C TRP A 256 -17.59 -6.63 -11.70
N GLY A 257 -16.95 -7.34 -12.63
CA GLY A 257 -16.90 -6.95 -14.04
C GLY A 257 -15.71 -6.05 -14.38
N ILE A 258 -14.62 -6.09 -13.62
CA ILE A 258 -13.40 -5.35 -13.92
C ILE A 258 -12.77 -5.82 -15.24
N ASP A 259 -12.19 -4.90 -16.01
CA ASP A 259 -11.57 -5.16 -17.32
C ASP A 259 -10.05 -4.92 -17.34
N TYR A 260 -9.51 -4.29 -16.29
CA TYR A 260 -8.11 -3.87 -16.20
C TYR A 260 -7.64 -3.94 -14.75
N LEU A 261 -6.46 -4.52 -14.49
CA LEU A 261 -5.80 -4.49 -13.19
C LEU A 261 -4.44 -3.79 -13.31
N LYS A 262 -4.26 -2.68 -12.59
CA LYS A 262 -2.93 -2.12 -12.27
C LYS A 262 -2.41 -2.82 -11.01
N TYR A 263 -1.22 -3.41 -11.09
CA TYR A 263 -0.68 -4.24 -10.01
C TYR A 263 0.71 -3.76 -9.59
N ASP A 264 0.77 -3.12 -8.43
CA ASP A 264 1.92 -2.35 -7.93
C ASP A 264 3.01 -3.22 -7.27
N TRP A 265 4.01 -2.62 -6.62
CA TRP A 265 5.09 -3.34 -5.90
C TRP A 265 5.30 -2.92 -4.43
N CYS A 266 4.67 -1.82 -3.99
CA CYS A 266 4.89 -1.19 -2.69
C CYS A 266 4.93 -2.12 -1.46
N GLY A 267 3.87 -2.88 -1.18
CA GLY A 267 3.86 -3.74 0.02
C GLY A 267 4.79 -4.94 -0.08
N ALA A 268 4.97 -5.47 -1.30
CA ALA A 268 5.72 -6.70 -1.54
C ALA A 268 7.22 -6.53 -1.36
N ARG A 269 7.77 -5.34 -1.65
CA ARG A 269 9.20 -5.04 -1.50
C ARG A 269 9.72 -5.16 -0.07
N ASN A 270 8.83 -5.16 0.91
CA ASN A 270 9.21 -5.37 2.30
C ASN A 270 9.44 -6.88 2.58
N LEU A 271 8.79 -7.79 1.83
CA LEU A 271 8.81 -9.25 2.04
C LEU A 271 9.72 -9.99 1.04
N TYR A 272 9.88 -9.40 -0.14
CA TYR A 272 10.51 -10.03 -1.30
C TYR A 272 11.50 -9.09 -1.95
N THR A 273 12.51 -9.68 -2.61
CA THR A 273 13.49 -8.93 -3.39
C THR A 273 13.00 -8.66 -4.80
N ASP A 274 13.66 -7.73 -5.51
CA ASP A 274 13.35 -7.47 -6.92
C ASP A 274 13.58 -8.70 -7.82
N GLN A 275 14.50 -9.60 -7.45
CA GLN A 275 14.73 -10.85 -8.20
C GLN A 275 13.57 -11.85 -8.07
N GLU A 276 12.79 -11.74 -7.00
CA GLU A 276 11.64 -12.60 -6.71
C GLU A 276 10.34 -12.07 -7.32
N MET A 277 10.32 -10.78 -7.69
CA MET A 277 9.20 -10.04 -8.26
C MET A 277 8.45 -10.81 -9.35
N ARG A 278 9.19 -11.42 -10.29
CA ARG A 278 8.61 -12.20 -11.39
C ARG A 278 7.65 -13.28 -10.89
N ALA A 279 8.01 -14.00 -9.82
CA ALA A 279 7.16 -15.06 -9.28
C ALA A 279 5.87 -14.50 -8.67
N LEU A 280 5.92 -13.33 -8.02
CA LEU A 280 4.71 -12.70 -7.47
C LEU A 280 3.76 -12.21 -8.56
N TYR A 281 4.29 -11.61 -9.63
CA TYR A 281 3.46 -11.21 -10.77
C TYR A 281 2.88 -12.41 -11.52
N GLN A 282 3.59 -13.54 -11.56
CA GLN A 282 3.09 -14.79 -12.12
C GLN A 282 1.88 -15.33 -11.34
N ILE A 283 1.89 -15.28 -10.00
CA ILE A 283 0.77 -15.76 -9.17
C ILE A 283 -0.52 -15.02 -9.56
N MET A 284 -0.49 -13.69 -9.65
CA MET A 284 -1.65 -12.91 -10.07
C MET A 284 -1.98 -13.12 -11.56
N GLY A 285 -0.98 -13.31 -12.43
CA GLY A 285 -1.21 -13.68 -13.83
C GLY A 285 -2.00 -14.99 -13.98
N ASP A 286 -1.60 -16.03 -13.25
CA ASP A 286 -2.29 -17.33 -13.19
C ASP A 286 -3.72 -17.17 -12.63
N ALA A 287 -3.87 -16.36 -11.56
CA ALA A 287 -5.17 -16.07 -10.95
C ALA A 287 -6.14 -15.38 -11.92
N LEU A 288 -5.68 -14.38 -12.68
CA LEU A 288 -6.49 -13.69 -13.68
C LEU A 288 -6.93 -14.62 -14.81
N VAL A 289 -6.04 -15.51 -15.28
CA VAL A 289 -6.40 -16.53 -16.27
C VAL A 289 -7.47 -17.47 -15.72
N LYS A 290 -7.31 -17.91 -14.47
CA LYS A 290 -8.25 -18.82 -13.81
C LYS A 290 -9.62 -18.20 -13.56
N ALA A 291 -9.68 -16.92 -13.22
CA ALA A 291 -10.93 -16.18 -13.01
C ALA A 291 -11.83 -16.13 -14.27
N GLY A 292 -11.28 -16.39 -15.45
CA GLY A 292 -12.05 -16.64 -16.68
C GLY A 292 -12.65 -15.40 -17.36
N ARG A 293 -12.61 -14.23 -16.71
CA ARG A 293 -12.92 -12.94 -17.34
C ARG A 293 -11.64 -12.33 -17.94
N PRO A 294 -11.64 -11.89 -19.21
CA PRO A 294 -10.50 -11.17 -19.77
C PRO A 294 -10.25 -9.84 -19.02
N ILE A 295 -9.13 -9.77 -18.29
CA ILE A 295 -8.67 -8.58 -17.57
C ILE A 295 -7.29 -8.21 -18.10
N LEU A 296 -7.13 -6.95 -18.55
CA LEU A 296 -5.84 -6.42 -18.97
C LEU A 296 -4.93 -6.30 -17.74
N TYR A 297 -3.75 -6.90 -17.81
CA TYR A 297 -2.83 -6.95 -16.67
C TYR A 297 -1.68 -5.96 -16.84
N SER A 298 -1.64 -4.93 -15.99
CA SER A 298 -0.64 -3.86 -16.03
C SER A 298 0.29 -3.91 -14.82
N LEU A 299 1.58 -4.10 -15.07
CA LEU A 299 2.60 -4.31 -14.05
C LEU A 299 3.25 -2.99 -13.64
N CYS A 300 2.97 -2.52 -12.42
CA CYS A 300 3.49 -1.28 -11.86
C CYS A 300 4.65 -1.53 -10.88
N GLN A 301 5.77 -2.04 -11.40
CA GLN A 301 7.00 -2.30 -10.61
C GLN A 301 8.15 -1.30 -10.90
N TYR A 302 7.85 -0.23 -11.65
CA TYR A 302 8.73 0.91 -11.88
C TYR A 302 9.98 0.67 -12.74
N GLY A 303 9.96 -0.34 -13.62
CA GLY A 303 11.07 -0.70 -14.50
C GLY A 303 12.18 -1.52 -13.81
N ARG A 304 11.94 -1.94 -12.58
CA ARG A 304 12.85 -2.74 -11.77
C ARG A 304 12.97 -4.15 -12.32
N ALA A 305 14.10 -4.80 -12.01
CA ALA A 305 14.43 -6.14 -12.48
C ALA A 305 14.26 -6.35 -14.00
N GLU A 306 14.43 -5.30 -14.80
CA GLU A 306 14.31 -5.33 -16.26
C GLU A 306 13.00 -5.98 -16.73
N VAL A 307 11.87 -5.55 -16.16
CA VAL A 307 10.52 -6.11 -16.42
C VAL A 307 10.21 -6.40 -17.88
N TRP A 308 10.72 -5.60 -18.82
CA TRP A 308 10.51 -5.77 -20.25
C TRP A 308 11.00 -7.12 -20.78
N LYS A 309 11.93 -7.79 -20.07
CA LYS A 309 12.42 -9.13 -20.41
C LYS A 309 11.51 -10.26 -19.98
N TRP A 310 10.59 -10.04 -19.04
CA TRP A 310 9.78 -11.10 -18.44
C TRP A 310 8.29 -10.77 -18.23
N GLY A 311 7.86 -9.51 -18.36
CA GLY A 311 6.49 -9.07 -18.12
C GLY A 311 5.47 -9.80 -18.98
N ALA A 312 5.80 -10.04 -20.25
CA ALA A 312 4.98 -10.86 -21.14
C ALA A 312 4.90 -12.34 -20.68
N GLU A 313 5.96 -12.88 -20.05
CA GLU A 313 6.00 -14.28 -19.60
C GLU A 313 5.08 -14.54 -18.39
N VAL A 314 4.66 -13.49 -17.69
CA VAL A 314 3.71 -13.58 -16.56
C VAL A 314 2.30 -13.12 -16.92
N GLY A 315 1.99 -13.02 -18.22
CA GLY A 315 0.68 -12.61 -18.72
C GLY A 315 0.45 -11.11 -18.74
N GLY A 316 1.48 -10.30 -18.51
CA GLY A 316 1.40 -8.84 -18.50
C GLY A 316 1.17 -8.26 -19.89
N ASN A 317 0.24 -7.31 -19.99
CA ASN A 317 -0.05 -6.57 -21.22
C ASN A 317 0.66 -5.21 -21.29
N ALA A 318 0.98 -4.65 -20.13
CA ALA A 318 1.76 -3.42 -20.02
C ALA A 318 2.64 -3.49 -18.78
N TRP A 319 3.76 -2.78 -18.78
CA TRP A 319 4.64 -2.69 -17.61
C TRP A 319 5.31 -1.32 -17.51
N ARG A 320 5.26 -0.74 -16.31
CA ARG A 320 5.97 0.50 -16.00
C ARG A 320 7.46 0.32 -16.24
N THR A 321 8.08 1.27 -16.94
CA THR A 321 9.53 1.25 -17.25
C THR A 321 10.36 2.19 -16.38
N THR A 322 9.70 3.04 -15.58
CA THR A 322 10.34 4.05 -14.73
C THR A 322 9.61 4.24 -13.40
N GLY A 323 10.21 4.98 -12.47
CA GLY A 323 9.50 5.60 -11.35
C GLY A 323 8.39 6.57 -11.80
N ASP A 324 7.65 7.10 -10.84
CA ASP A 324 6.44 7.88 -11.12
C ASP A 324 6.74 9.21 -11.80
N ILE A 325 5.91 9.54 -12.79
CA ILE A 325 5.89 10.85 -13.43
C ILE A 325 5.41 11.92 -12.44
N ARG A 326 5.83 13.16 -12.70
CA ARG A 326 5.34 14.37 -12.05
C ARG A 326 5.01 15.38 -13.13
N ASP A 327 4.05 16.26 -12.86
CA ASP A 327 3.73 17.43 -13.69
C ASP A 327 4.87 18.47 -13.68
N THR A 328 6.00 18.10 -14.27
CA THR A 328 7.15 18.96 -14.55
C THR A 328 7.81 18.54 -15.86
N TRP A 329 8.33 19.51 -16.60
CA TRP A 329 9.05 19.26 -17.86
C TRP A 329 10.23 18.30 -17.68
N ASP A 330 10.98 18.44 -16.58
CA ASP A 330 12.10 17.56 -16.26
C ASP A 330 11.65 16.11 -16.06
N SER A 331 10.52 15.88 -15.38
CA SER A 331 10.02 14.52 -15.18
C SER A 331 9.58 13.89 -16.50
N MET A 332 8.82 14.65 -17.30
CA MET A 332 8.31 14.19 -18.60
C MET A 332 9.47 13.88 -19.56
N THR A 333 10.44 14.77 -19.70
CA THR A 333 11.55 14.56 -20.65
C THR A 333 12.46 13.40 -20.23
N ASN A 334 12.74 13.25 -18.94
CA ASN A 334 13.55 12.13 -18.44
C ASN A 334 12.87 10.78 -18.66
N ILE A 335 11.55 10.69 -18.46
CA ILE A 335 10.80 9.43 -18.62
C ILE A 335 10.50 9.15 -20.10
N GLY A 336 9.95 10.13 -20.82
CA GLY A 336 9.50 9.96 -22.20
C GLY A 336 10.64 9.68 -23.17
N PHE A 337 11.79 10.35 -23.02
CA PHE A 337 12.93 10.19 -23.92
C PHE A 337 13.91 9.08 -23.52
N SER A 338 13.67 8.37 -22.41
CA SER A 338 14.47 7.19 -22.04
C SER A 338 13.95 5.87 -22.65
N GLN A 339 12.90 5.91 -23.47
CA GLN A 339 12.19 4.70 -23.93
C GLN A 339 12.79 4.04 -25.17
N ASP A 340 13.64 4.72 -25.94
CA ASP A 340 14.15 4.24 -27.23
C ASP A 340 14.83 2.86 -27.13
N GLN A 341 15.60 2.62 -26.07
CA GLN A 341 16.29 1.34 -25.86
C GLN A 341 15.34 0.19 -25.51
N LEU A 342 14.13 0.51 -25.07
CA LEU A 342 13.11 -0.46 -24.67
C LEU A 342 12.15 -0.80 -25.82
N ALA A 343 12.15 -0.02 -26.91
CA ALA A 343 11.28 -0.22 -28.06
C ALA A 343 11.25 -1.67 -28.60
N PRO A 344 12.36 -2.45 -28.65
CA PRO A 344 12.32 -3.84 -29.10
C PRO A 344 11.45 -4.78 -28.26
N TRP A 345 11.10 -4.40 -27.03
CA TRP A 345 10.27 -5.19 -26.12
C TRP A 345 8.79 -4.84 -26.19
N ALA A 346 8.42 -3.76 -26.89
CA ALA A 346 7.03 -3.40 -27.14
C ALA A 346 6.51 -4.12 -28.39
N THR A 347 5.48 -4.95 -28.22
CA THR A 347 4.88 -5.74 -29.30
C THR A 347 3.36 -5.79 -29.14
N PRO A 348 2.56 -6.12 -30.18
CA PRO A 348 1.11 -6.24 -30.03
C PRO A 348 0.71 -7.18 -28.89
N GLY A 349 0.04 -6.65 -27.89
CA GLY A 349 -0.34 -7.35 -26.65
C GLY A 349 0.50 -6.98 -25.44
N HIS A 350 1.66 -6.34 -25.63
CA HIS A 350 2.69 -6.15 -24.60
C HIS A 350 3.43 -4.81 -24.77
N TRP A 351 3.21 -3.86 -23.85
CA TRP A 351 3.67 -2.48 -24.01
C TRP A 351 4.56 -1.99 -22.86
N ASN A 352 5.62 -1.26 -23.21
CA ASN A 352 6.33 -0.40 -22.26
C ASN A 352 5.39 0.75 -21.85
N ASP A 353 5.25 0.96 -20.56
CA ASP A 353 4.42 2.01 -19.96
C ASP A 353 5.33 3.10 -19.35
N PRO A 354 5.48 4.26 -20.00
CA PRO A 354 6.21 5.42 -19.47
C PRO A 354 5.37 6.26 -18.48
N ASP A 355 4.41 5.63 -17.81
CA ASP A 355 3.49 6.22 -16.83
C ASP A 355 2.40 7.13 -17.43
N MET A 356 1.51 7.59 -16.55
CA MET A 356 0.34 8.41 -16.88
C MET A 356 0.70 9.72 -17.62
N LEU A 357 -0.26 10.22 -18.41
CA LEU A 357 -0.14 11.51 -19.09
C LEU A 357 -0.42 12.69 -18.13
N GLU A 358 0.48 13.69 -18.12
CA GLU A 358 0.33 14.99 -17.45
C GLU A 358 0.15 16.10 -18.52
N VAL A 359 -0.96 16.05 -19.26
CA VAL A 359 -1.24 16.89 -20.46
C VAL A 359 -1.67 18.31 -20.13
#